data_AF-A0A9X8VH31-F1
#
_entry.id   AF-A0A9X8VH31-F1
#
_cell.length_a   1.000
_cell.length_b   1.000
_cell.length_c   1.000
_cell.angle_alpha   90.00
_cell.angle_beta   90.00
_cell.angle_gamma   90.00
#
_symmetry.space_group_name_H-M   'P 1'
#
loop_
_entity.id
_entity.type
_entity.pdbx_description
1 polymer ?
#
loop_
_entity_poly.entity_id
_entity_poly.type
_entity_poly.pdbx_seq_one_letter_code
_entity_poly.pdbx_strand_id
1 'polypeptide(L)'
;MNLLKSLAAVSSMTMFSRVLGFARDAIVARVFGAGMATDAFFVAFKLPNLLRRIFAEGAFSQAFVPILAEYKSQQGEEATRTFIAYVSGLLTLVLAVVTVLGMLAAPW
;
A
#
# COMPACT_ATOMS: atom_id res chain seq x y z
N MET A 1 21.27 1.40 16.47
CA MET A 1 19.90 1.88 16.74
C MET A 1 19.32 1.06 17.88
N ASN A 2 18.76 1.68 18.93
CA ASN A 2 18.12 0.91 20.01
C ASN A 2 16.92 0.15 19.45
N LEU A 3 16.95 -1.18 19.54
CA LEU A 3 15.87 -2.08 19.09
C LEU A 3 14.53 -1.67 19.70
N LEU A 4 14.50 -1.38 21.01
CA LEU A 4 13.31 -0.90 21.71
C LEU A 4 12.69 0.35 21.08
N LYS A 5 13.52 1.30 20.64
CA LYS A 5 13.04 2.54 20.01
C LYS A 5 12.42 2.27 18.63
N SER A 6 13.01 1.35 17.87
CA SER A 6 12.51 0.97 16.54
C SER A 6 11.22 0.16 16.64
N LEU A 7 11.15 -0.77 17.61
CA LEU A 7 9.96 -1.58 17.89
C LEU A 7 8.78 -0.72 18.37
N ALA A 8 9.05 0.26 19.24
CA ALA A 8 8.06 1.22 19.69
C ALA A 8 7.54 2.09 18.54
N ALA A 9 8.41 2.54 17.63
CA ALA A 9 8.03 3.34 16.47
C ALA A 9 7.15 2.58 15.47
N VAL A 10 7.51 1.33 15.14
CA VAL A 10 6.71 0.51 14.22
C VAL A 10 5.37 0.13 14.85
N SER A 11 5.37 -0.23 16.13
CA SER A 11 4.15 -0.57 16.85
C SER A 11 3.19 0.61 16.97
N SER A 12 3.68 1.82 17.24
CA SER A 12 2.85 3.02 17.34
C SER A 12 2.25 3.40 15.98
N MET A 13 3.04 3.36 14.90
CA MET A 13 2.54 3.55 13.53
C MET A 13 1.48 2.51 13.16
N THR A 14 1.67 1.25 13.54
CA THR A 14 0.69 0.19 13.30
C THR A 14 -0.60 0.43 14.08
N MET A 15 -0.51 0.78 15.37
CA MET A 15 -1.67 1.08 16.20
C MET A 15 -2.45 2.27 15.64
N PHE A 16 -1.76 3.35 15.27
CA PHE A 16 -2.38 4.53 14.68
C PHE A 16 -3.14 4.18 13.38
N SER A 17 -2.51 3.39 12.50
CA SER A 17 -3.16 2.90 11.27
C SER A 17 -4.43 2.08 11.57
N ARG A 18 -4.41 1.22 12.60
CA ARG A 18 -5.58 0.44 13.02
C ARG A 18 -6.70 1.30 13.56
N VAL A 19 -6.40 2.32 14.36
CA VAL A 19 -7.41 3.26 14.88
C VAL A 19 -8.06 4.04 13.75
N LEU A 20 -7.28 4.50 12.76
CA LEU A 20 -7.84 5.15 11.57
C LEU A 20 -8.71 4.19 10.73
N GLY A 21 -8.29 2.93 10.59
CA GLY A 21 -9.09 1.88 9.96
C GLY A 21 -10.43 1.67 10.67
N PHE A 22 -10.42 1.58 12.00
CA PHE A 22 -11.63 1.46 12.80
C PHE A 22 -12.54 2.68 12.66
N ALA A 23 -11.99 3.89 12.65
CA ALA A 23 -12.77 5.11 12.45
C ALA A 23 -13.47 5.11 11.07
N ARG A 24 -12.77 4.69 10.01
CA ARG A 24 -13.35 4.50 8.68
C ARG A 24 -14.52 3.51 8.75
N ASP A 25 -14.32 2.34 9.36
CA ASP A 25 -15.34 1.29 9.42
C ASP A 25 -16.58 1.77 10.20
N ALA A 26 -16.38 2.51 11.30
CA ALA A 26 -17.46 3.12 12.06
C ALA A 26 -18.25 4.17 11.25
N ILE A 27 -17.56 5.00 10.45
CA ILE A 27 -18.20 5.96 9.54
C ILE A 27 -19.01 5.23 8.47
N VAL A 28 -18.43 4.21 7.83
CA VAL A 28 -19.11 3.41 6.80
C VAL A 28 -20.36 2.74 7.38
N ALA A 29 -20.26 2.13 8.56
CA ALA A 29 -21.38 1.50 9.23
C ALA A 29 -22.49 2.49 9.59
N ARG A 30 -22.15 3.71 10.01
CA ARG A 30 -23.12 4.76 10.36
C ARG A 30 -23.79 5.38 9.14
N VAL A 31 -23.02 5.62 8.07
CA VAL A 31 -23.50 6.34 6.87
C VAL A 31 -24.25 5.42 5.91
N PHE A 32 -23.73 4.21 5.68
CA PHE A 32 -24.33 3.26 4.73
C PHE A 32 -25.25 2.22 5.40
N GLY A 33 -25.06 1.92 6.69
CA GLY A 33 -25.82 0.87 7.38
C GLY A 33 -25.45 -0.55 6.91
N ALA A 34 -26.26 -1.54 7.28
CA ALA A 34 -26.15 -2.90 6.75
C ALA A 34 -27.07 -3.03 5.51
N GLY A 35 -26.48 -3.15 4.32
CA GLY A 35 -27.22 -3.27 3.07
C GLY A 35 -26.33 -3.40 1.83
N MET A 36 -26.95 -3.56 0.66
CA MET A 36 -26.25 -3.86 -0.59
C MET A 36 -25.18 -2.80 -0.98
N ALA A 37 -25.38 -1.53 -0.63
CA ALA A 37 -24.41 -0.47 -0.90
C ALA A 37 -23.10 -0.66 -0.11
N THR A 38 -23.21 -1.07 1.16
CA THR A 38 -22.05 -1.37 2.02
C THR A 38 -21.30 -2.60 1.54
N ASP A 39 -22.03 -3.63 1.10
CA ASP A 39 -21.43 -4.84 0.53
C ASP A 39 -20.70 -4.54 -0.79
N ALA A 40 -21.31 -3.75 -1.68
CA ALA A 40 -20.69 -3.30 -2.91
C ALA A 40 -19.42 -2.48 -2.64
N PHE A 41 -19.46 -1.57 -1.66
CA PHE A 41 -18.28 -0.82 -1.23
C PHE A 41 -17.16 -1.75 -0.76
N PHE A 42 -17.44 -2.70 0.13
CA PHE A 42 -16.41 -3.63 0.61
C PHE A 42 -15.87 -4.53 -0.50
N VAL A 43 -16.71 -5.01 -1.42
CA VAL A 43 -16.28 -5.78 -2.59
C VAL A 43 -15.39 -4.96 -3.50
N ALA A 44 -15.74 -3.69 -3.78
CA ALA A 44 -14.92 -2.79 -4.58
C ALA A 44 -13.52 -2.60 -3.97
N PHE A 45 -13.40 -2.58 -2.65
CA PHE A 45 -12.11 -2.48 -1.96
C PHE A 45 -11.34 -3.81 -1.86
N LYS A 46 -11.98 -4.97 -2.08
CA LYS A 46 -11.28 -6.28 -2.00
C LYS A 46 -10.27 -6.45 -3.12
N LEU A 47 -10.64 -6.10 -4.36
CA LEU A 47 -9.78 -6.34 -5.52
C LEU A 47 -8.47 -5.53 -5.45
N PRO A 48 -8.49 -4.20 -5.19
CA PRO A 48 -7.25 -3.44 -4.99
C PRO A 48 -6.44 -3.92 -3.78
N ASN A 49 -7.11 -4.28 -2.68
CA ASN A 49 -6.41 -4.78 -1.49
C ASN A 49 -5.74 -6.13 -1.71
N LEU A 50 -6.34 -7.02 -2.52
CA LEU A 50 -5.75 -8.29 -2.88
C LEU A 50 -4.45 -8.06 -3.67
N LEU A 51 -4.48 -7.19 -4.68
CA LEU A 51 -3.30 -6.82 -5.45
C LEU A 51 -2.22 -6.21 -4.54
N ARG A 52 -2.60 -5.28 -3.65
CA ARG A 52 -1.69 -4.71 -2.64
C ARG A 52 -1.06 -5.79 -1.76
N ARG A 53 -1.84 -6.79 -1.32
CA ARG A 53 -1.34 -7.91 -0.51
C ARG A 53 -0.33 -8.78 -1.25
N ILE A 54 -0.63 -9.13 -2.49
CA ILE A 54 0.20 -10.03 -3.30
C ILE A 54 1.50 -9.33 -3.71
N PHE A 55 1.39 -8.09 -4.19
CA PHE A 55 2.53 -7.39 -4.76
C PHE A 55 3.32 -6.55 -3.76
N ALA A 56 2.70 -5.97 -2.71
CA ALA A 56 3.36 -4.95 -1.89
C ALA A 56 3.65 -5.36 -0.44
N GLU A 57 2.81 -6.18 0.22
CA GLU A 57 2.96 -6.45 1.66
C GLU A 57 4.09 -7.43 2.02
N GLY A 58 4.48 -8.35 1.13
CA GLY A 58 5.44 -9.42 1.44
C GLY A 58 6.68 -9.41 0.56
N ALA A 59 6.52 -9.89 -0.68
CA ALA A 59 7.66 -10.15 -1.57
C ALA A 59 8.40 -8.87 -1.99
N PHE A 60 7.67 -7.80 -2.32
CA PHE A 60 8.29 -6.56 -2.76
C PHE A 60 9.10 -5.90 -1.66
N SER A 61 8.56 -5.67 -0.46
CA SER A 61 9.32 -5.04 0.63
C SER A 61 10.56 -5.86 1.03
N GLN A 62 10.47 -7.19 1.02
CA GLN A 62 11.61 -8.06 1.31
C GLN A 62 12.73 -7.97 0.26
N ALA A 63 12.40 -7.80 -1.02
CA ALA A 63 13.40 -7.64 -2.09
C ALA A 63 13.89 -6.19 -2.22
N PHE A 64 12.99 -5.22 -2.08
CA PHE A 64 13.26 -3.80 -2.31
C PHE A 64 14.13 -3.18 -1.22
N VAL A 65 13.86 -3.47 0.06
CA VAL A 65 14.58 -2.83 1.18
C VAL A 65 16.08 -3.16 1.19
N PRO A 66 16.53 -4.42 0.99
CA PRO A 66 17.94 -4.75 0.88
C PRO A 66 18.63 -4.04 -0.29
N ILE A 67 18.01 -4.05 -1.47
CA ILE A 67 18.56 -3.41 -2.67
C ILE A 67 18.67 -1.89 -2.47
N LEU A 68 17.66 -1.26 -1.88
CA LEU A 68 17.70 0.16 -1.56
C LEU A 68 18.84 0.49 -0.57
N ALA A 69 19.06 -0.36 0.43
CA ALA A 69 20.16 -0.19 1.38
C ALA A 69 21.54 -0.35 0.71
N GLU A 70 21.66 -1.27 -0.25
CA GLU A 70 22.85 -1.46 -1.06
C GLU A 70 23.15 -0.23 -1.91
N TYR A 71 22.16 0.29 -2.63
CA TYR A 71 22.31 1.52 -3.44
C TYR A 71 22.74 2.71 -2.59
N LYS A 72 22.10 2.88 -1.43
CA LYS A 72 22.40 3.97 -0.51
C LYS A 72 23.81 3.88 0.10
N SER A 73 24.33 2.67 0.29
CA SER A 73 25.64 2.46 0.91
C SER A 73 26.80 2.43 -0.10
N GLN A 74 26.60 1.88 -1.30
CA GLN A 74 27.69 1.62 -2.25
C GLN A 74 27.70 2.55 -3.47
N GLN A 75 26.53 3.03 -3.92
CA GLN A 75 26.41 3.73 -5.21
C GLN A 75 26.16 5.24 -5.09
N GLY A 76 26.01 5.74 -3.85
CA GLY A 76 25.79 7.15 -3.59
C GLY A 76 24.34 7.61 -3.79
N GLU A 77 24.11 8.89 -3.50
CA GLU A 77 22.76 9.45 -3.38
C GLU A 77 22.07 9.63 -4.74
N GLU A 78 22.82 9.97 -5.78
CA GLU A 78 22.27 10.21 -7.13
C GLU A 78 21.79 8.91 -7.79
N ALA A 79 22.57 7.82 -7.68
CA ALA A 79 22.18 6.49 -8.13
C ALA A 79 20.94 5.99 -7.36
N THR A 80 20.90 6.20 -6.05
CA THR A 80 19.75 5.84 -5.20
C THR A 80 18.48 6.59 -5.62
N ARG A 81 18.58 7.90 -5.87
CA ARG A 81 17.45 8.72 -6.33
C ARG A 81 16.93 8.25 -7.68
N THR A 82 17.83 7.94 -8.60
CA THR A 82 17.51 7.43 -9.93
C THR A 82 16.81 6.07 -9.85
N PHE A 83 17.33 5.16 -9.01
CA PHE A 83 16.70 3.85 -8.75
C PHE A 83 15.28 4.00 -8.21
N ILE A 84 15.08 4.85 -7.19
CA ILE A 84 13.75 5.13 -6.63
C ILE A 84 12.82 5.68 -7.71
N ALA A 85 13.29 6.64 -8.52
CA ALA A 85 12.50 7.23 -9.59
C ALA A 85 12.03 6.18 -10.63
N TYR A 86 12.92 5.26 -11.04
CA TYR A 86 12.54 4.18 -11.95
C TYR A 86 11.52 3.23 -11.34
N VAL A 87 11.75 2.77 -10.10
CA VAL A 87 10.84 1.84 -9.42
C VAL A 87 9.46 2.48 -9.21
N SER A 88 9.43 3.72 -8.69
CA SER A 88 8.17 4.46 -8.50
C SER A 88 7.46 4.74 -9.82
N GLY A 89 8.20 5.11 -10.88
CA GLY A 89 7.64 5.34 -12.20
C GLY A 89 7.00 4.08 -12.79
N LEU A 90 7.69 2.94 -12.72
CA LEU A 90 7.17 1.66 -13.19
C LEU A 90 5.93 1.21 -12.41
N LEU A 91 5.97 1.27 -11.07
CA LEU A 91 4.82 0.91 -10.23
C LEU A 91 3.61 1.81 -10.51
N THR A 92 3.84 3.11 -10.70
CA THR A 92 2.78 4.06 -11.04
C THR A 92 2.18 3.75 -12.41
N LEU A 93 3.00 3.46 -13.41
CA LEU A 93 2.55 3.12 -14.75
C LEU A 93 1.72 1.83 -14.74
N VAL A 94 2.21 0.78 -14.08
CA VAL A 94 1.49 -0.50 -13.96
C VAL A 94 0.16 -0.29 -13.24
N LEU A 95 0.15 0.45 -12.13
CA LEU A 95 -1.08 0.76 -11.40
C LEU A 95 -2.08 1.54 -12.28
N ALA A 96 -1.61 2.52 -13.04
CA ALA A 96 -2.45 3.30 -13.95
C ALA A 96 -3.08 2.41 -15.03
N VAL A 97 -2.29 1.54 -15.66
CA VAL A 97 -2.79 0.59 -16.67
C VAL A 97 -3.83 -0.36 -16.07
N VAL A 98 -3.54 -0.98 -14.92
CA VAL A 98 -4.47 -1.87 -14.24
C VAL A 98 -5.77 -1.13 -13.87
N THR A 99 -5.67 0.12 -13.41
CA THR A 99 -6.83 0.94 -13.07
C THR A 99 -7.68 1.23 -14.30
N VAL A 100 -7.07 1.66 -15.41
CA VAL A 100 -7.77 1.93 -16.68
C VAL A 100 -8.45 0.66 -17.20
N LEU A 101 -7.75 -0.48 -17.20
CA LEU A 101 -8.34 -1.76 -17.59
C LEU A 101 -9.53 -2.15 -16.70
N GLY A 102 -9.40 -1.94 -15.38
CA GLY A 102 -10.49 -2.17 -14.43
C GLY A 102 -11.71 -1.29 -14.69
N MET A 103 -11.49 -0.02 -15.03
CA MET A 103 -12.56 0.91 -15.39
C MET A 103 -13.26 0.50 -16.70
N LEU A 104 -12.50 0.09 -17.72
CA LEU A 104 -13.05 -0.34 -19.01
C LEU A 104 -13.79 -1.69 -18.94
N ALA A 105 -13.35 -2.58 -18.06
CA ALA A 105 -13.98 -3.89 -17.85
C ALA A 105 -15.15 -3.85 -16.87
N ALA A 106 -15.37 -2.74 -16.15
CA ALA A 106 -16.48 -2.61 -15.21
C ALA A 106 -17.81 -2.59 -15.99
N PRO A 107 -18.78 -3.45 -15.63
CA PRO A 107 -20.13 -3.34 -16.18
C PRO A 107 -20.79 -2.06 -15.70
N TRP A 108 -21.40 -1.31 -16.63
CA TRP A 108 -22.12 -0.06 -16.39
C TRP A 108 -23.39 -0.27 -15.55
#